data_AF-A0A5C9EBB6-F1
#
_entry.id   AF-A0A5C9EBB6-F1
#
_cell.length_a   1.000
_cell.length_b   1.000
_cell.length_c   1.000
_cell.angle_alpha   90.00
_cell.angle_beta   90.00
_cell.angle_gamma   90.00
#
_symmetry.space_group_name_H-M   'P 1'
#
loop_
_entity.id
_entity.type
_entity.pdbx_description
1 polymer ?
#
loop_
_entity_poly.entity_id
_entity_poly.type
_entity_poly.pdbx_seq_one_letter_code
_entity_poly.pdbx_strand_id
1 'polypeptide(L)' 'MVSSEEAEAIATEYLKKNGHTECSLDKNEDKIVKWLVTFSGGGKVYRVQVSKSDGSVLGFTVD' A
#
# COMPACT_ATOMS: atom_id res chain seq x y z
N MET A 1 -10.83 12.73 2.46
CA MET A 1 -9.38 12.52 2.53
C MET A 1 -9.16 11.22 3.27
N VAL A 2 -8.38 10.32 2.70
CA VAL A 2 -8.11 9.01 3.28
C VAL A 2 -6.96 9.14 4.26
N SER A 3 -7.15 8.66 5.48
CA SER A 3 -6.11 8.62 6.51
C SER A 3 -5.08 7.55 6.17
N SER A 4 -3.88 7.63 6.77
CA SER A 4 -2.86 6.59 6.62
C SER A 4 -3.42 5.21 6.96
N GLU A 5 -4.16 5.10 8.08
CA GLU A 5 -4.73 3.84 8.55
C GLU A 5 -5.70 3.21 7.55
N GLU A 6 -6.52 4.03 6.88
CA GLU A 6 -7.44 3.56 5.84
C GLU A 6 -6.69 3.12 4.59
N ALA A 7 -5.67 3.87 4.17
CA ALA A 7 -4.83 3.48 3.04
C ALA A 7 -4.06 2.17 3.32
N GLU A 8 -3.62 1.97 4.55
CA GLU A 8 -2.99 0.74 5.01
C GLU A 8 -3.97 -0.44 4.97
N ALA A 9 -5.21 -0.25 5.45
CA ALA A 9 -6.25 -1.27 5.39
C ALA A 9 -6.54 -1.67 3.94
N ILE A 10 -6.72 -0.69 3.04
CA ILE A 10 -6.97 -0.91 1.61
C ILE A 10 -5.80 -1.68 0.97
N ALA A 11 -4.57 -1.25 1.23
CA ALA A 11 -3.39 -1.90 0.65
C ALA A 11 -3.18 -3.31 1.21
N THR A 12 -3.47 -3.53 2.50
CA THR A 12 -3.40 -4.84 3.16
C THR A 12 -4.46 -5.78 2.60
N GLU A 13 -5.70 -5.33 2.42
CA GLU A 13 -6.76 -6.13 1.81
C GLU A 13 -6.42 -6.49 0.36
N TYR A 14 -5.87 -5.52 -0.40
CA TYR A 14 -5.42 -5.76 -1.76
C TYR A 14 -4.34 -6.85 -1.81
N LEU A 15 -3.35 -6.79 -0.93
CA LEU A 15 -2.29 -7.81 -0.87
C LEU A 15 -2.80 -9.18 -0.42
N LYS A 16 -3.66 -9.23 0.61
CA LYS A 16 -4.30 -10.48 1.06
C LYS A 16 -5.09 -11.14 -0.07
N LYS A 17 -5.84 -10.35 -0.85
CA LYS A 17 -6.59 -10.84 -2.02
C LYS A 17 -5.68 -11.38 -3.12
N ASN A 18 -4.46 -10.86 -3.22
CA ASN A 18 -3.42 -11.33 -4.15
C ASN A 18 -2.53 -12.45 -3.56
N GLY A 19 -2.79 -12.91 -2.33
CA GLY A 19 -2.04 -14.01 -1.69
C GLY A 19 -0.74 -13.61 -1.01
N HIS A 20 -0.54 -12.32 -0.72
CA HIS A 20 0.65 -11.80 -0.02
C HIS A 20 0.29 -11.50 1.45
N THR A 21 0.55 -12.45 2.35
CA THR A 21 0.12 -12.40 3.76
C THR A 21 1.20 -12.02 4.77
N GLU A 22 2.48 -12.08 4.40
CA GLU A 22 3.60 -11.74 5.29
C GLU A 22 4.32 -10.51 4.77
N CYS A 23 3.97 -9.34 5.30
CA CYS A 23 4.58 -8.10 4.86
C CYS A 23 4.82 -7.14 6.02
N SER A 24 6.06 -6.66 6.16
CA SER A 24 6.39 -5.54 7.05
C SER A 24 6.02 -4.23 6.37
N LEU A 25 5.25 -3.41 7.06
CA LEU A 25 4.69 -2.18 6.53
C LEU A 25 5.64 -1.00 6.80
N ASP A 26 6.11 -0.36 5.72
CA ASP A 26 6.90 0.86 5.79
C ASP A 26 6.07 2.03 5.25
N LYS A 27 5.74 2.98 6.16
CA LYS A 27 4.93 4.16 5.85
C LYS A 27 5.82 5.23 5.25
N ASN A 28 5.78 5.37 3.93
CA ASN A 28 6.40 6.50 3.26
C ASN A 28 5.31 7.44 2.75
N GLU A 29 5.13 8.57 3.44
CA GLU A 29 4.29 9.65 2.94
C GLU A 29 4.99 10.37 1.79
N ASP A 30 4.69 9.94 0.56
CA ASP A 30 5.06 10.71 -0.60
C ASP A 30 4.23 12.02 -0.62
N LYS A 31 4.95 13.13 -0.54
CA LYS A 31 4.38 14.47 -0.50
C LYS A 31 3.66 14.73 -1.83
N ILE A 32 2.32 14.66 -1.85
CA ILE A 32 1.40 15.67 -2.44
C ILE A 32 -0.01 15.12 -2.77
N VAL A 33 -0.22 13.84 -3.13
CA VAL A 33 -1.59 13.35 -3.53
C VAL A 33 -1.91 11.87 -3.27
N LYS A 34 -0.95 11.04 -2.83
CA LYS A 34 -1.15 9.59 -2.67
C LYS A 34 -0.40 9.04 -1.46
N TRP A 35 -0.89 7.96 -0.90
CA TRP A 35 -0.21 7.12 0.07
C TRP A 35 0.61 6.07 -0.68
N LEU A 36 1.87 5.89 -0.29
CA LEU A 36 2.70 4.80 -0.76
C LEU A 36 2.88 3.83 0.40
N VAL A 37 2.30 2.65 0.26
CA VAL A 37 2.38 1.59 1.25
C VAL A 37 3.36 0.54 0.74
N THR A 38 4.49 0.40 1.42
CA THR A 38 5.53 -0.56 1.05
C THR A 38 5.48 -1.75 1.98
N PHE A 39 5.66 -2.93 1.42
CA PHE A 39 5.47 -4.22 2.04
C PHE A 39 6.62 -5.13 1.65
N SER A 40 7.40 -5.60 2.61
CA SER A 40 8.49 -6.55 2.34
C SER A 40 8.13 -7.94 2.82
N GLY A 41 8.17 -8.94 1.93
CA GLY A 41 7.76 -10.32 2.22
C GLY A 41 8.38 -11.34 1.28
N GLY A 42 8.94 -12.43 1.82
CA GLY A 42 9.48 -13.53 1.02
C GLY A 42 10.62 -13.12 0.06
N GLY A 43 11.41 -12.10 0.42
CA GLY A 43 12.50 -11.57 -0.41
C GLY A 43 12.06 -10.62 -1.53
N LYS A 44 10.78 -10.26 -1.61
CA LYS A 44 10.23 -9.29 -2.57
C LYS A 44 9.73 -8.04 -1.86
N VAL A 45 9.75 -6.91 -2.56
CA VAL A 45 9.22 -5.64 -2.06
C VAL A 45 8.01 -5.24 -2.90
N TYR A 46 6.85 -5.25 -2.26
CA TYR A 46 5.58 -4.83 -2.85
C TYR A 46 5.32 -3.38 -2.48
N ARG A 47 4.93 -2.57 -3.47
CA ARG A 47 4.60 -1.16 -3.29
C ARG A 47 3.20 -0.93 -3.83
N VAL A 48 2.30 -0.49 -2.96
CA VAL A 48 0.91 -0.17 -3.29
C VAL A 48 0.73 1.34 -3.20
N GLN A 49 0.21 1.94 -4.26
CA GLN A 49 -0.12 3.36 -4.33
C GLN A 49 -1.62 3.54 -4.13
N VAL A 50 -2.01 4.31 -3.12
CA VAL A 50 -3.41 4.56 -2.76
C VAL A 50 -3.72 6.06 -2.84
N SER A 51 -4.83 6.45 -3.45
CA SER A 51 -5.22 7.85 -3.60
C SER A 51 -5.59 8.49 -2.26
N LYS A 52 -5.00 9.65 -1.90
CA LYS A 52 -5.39 10.40 -0.69
C LYS A 52 -6.79 11.00 -0.79
N SER A 53 -7.31 11.19 -2.00
CA SER A 53 -8.61 11.81 -2.22
C SER A 53 -9.77 10.85 -1.95
N ASP A 54 -9.65 9.60 -2.42
CA ASP A 54 -10.75 8.64 -2.53
C ASP A 54 -10.41 7.22 -2.03
N GLY A 55 -9.14 6.89 -1.81
CA GLY A 55 -8.74 5.55 -1.36
C GLY A 55 -8.63 4.52 -2.48
N SER A 56 -8.91 4.92 -3.72
CA SER A 56 -8.65 4.08 -4.89
C SER A 56 -7.16 3.68 -5.00
N VAL A 57 -6.90 2.39 -5.27
CA VAL A 57 -5.55 1.89 -5.60
C VAL A 57 -5.16 2.41 -6.98
N LEU A 58 -4.17 3.29 -7.01
CA LEU A 58 -3.66 3.93 -8.23
C LEU A 58 -2.66 3.03 -8.97
N GLY A 59 -1.95 2.17 -8.24
CA GLY A 59 -0.90 1.35 -8.82
C GLY A 59 -0.32 0.34 -7.84
N PHE A 60 0.26 -0.70 -8.40
CA PHE A 60 0.95 -1.77 -7.67
C PHE A 60 2.26 -2.09 -8.39
N THR A 61 3.35 -2.22 -7.65
CA THR A 61 4.68 -2.54 -8.18
C THR A 61 5.31 -3.59 -7.29
N VAL A 62 6.01 -4.55 -7.90
CA VAL A 62 6.78 -5.59 -7.20
C VAL A 62 8.22 -5.47 -7.64
N ASP A 63 9.12 -5.36 -6.68
CA ASP A 63 10.57 -5.48 -6.83
C ASP A 63 11.01 -6.89 -6.40
#